data_AF-A0A9D7TM85-F1
#
_entry.id   AF-A0A9D7TM85-F1
#
_cell.length_a   1.000
_cell.length_b   1.000
_cell.length_c   1.000
_cell.angle_alpha   90.00
_cell.angle_beta   90.00
_cell.angle_gamma   90.00
#
_symmetry.space_group_name_H-M   'P 1'
#
loop_
_entity.id
_entity.type
_entity.pdbx_description
1 polymer ?
#
loop_
_entity_poly.entity_id
_entity_poly.type
_entity_poly.pdbx_seq_one_letter_code
_entity_poly.pdbx_strand_id
1 'polypeptide(L)' 'MKILALVAIDGKIINSKCFGYASRVLLVKNTIDTKFRRGSISKPITAIANMILIERRLIDANEHLSTYNSDIPVT' A
#
# COMPACT_ATOMS: atom_id res chain seq x y z
N MET A 1 -1.27 0.47 22.22
CA MET A 1 -2.09 0.13 21.04
C MET A 1 -2.26 1.39 20.22
N LYS A 2 -2.10 1.31 18.90
CA LYS A 2 -2.20 2.42 17.94
C LYS A 2 -3.33 2.07 16.96
N ILE A 3 -4.43 2.83 16.97
CA ILE A 3 -5.62 2.55 16.14
C ILE A 3 -6.06 3.82 15.43
N LEU A 4 -6.42 3.71 14.17
CA LEU A 4 -7.01 4.77 13.37
C LEU A 4 -8.06 4.19 12.43
N ALA A 5 -9.20 4.86 12.31
CA ALA A 5 -10.24 4.55 11.33
C ALA A 5 -10.73 5.82 10.65
N LEU A 6 -10.88 5.78 9.32
CA LEU A 6 -11.40 6.85 8.49
C LEU A 6 -12.47 6.29 7.56
N VAL A 7 -13.59 7.00 7.42
CA VAL A 7 -14.68 6.67 6.50
C VAL A 7 -14.94 7.86 5.61
N ALA A 8 -14.97 7.62 4.30
CA ALA A 8 -15.29 8.61 3.29
C ALA A 8 -16.40 8.09 2.37
N ILE A 9 -17.32 8.97 1.97
CA ILE A 9 -18.38 8.72 1.01
C ILE A 9 -18.28 9.82 -0.05
N ASP A 10 -18.30 9.44 -1.33
CA ASP A 10 -18.17 10.37 -2.46
C ASP A 10 -16.97 11.32 -2.36
N GLY A 11 -15.83 10.77 -1.94
CA GLY A 11 -14.59 11.52 -1.75
C GLY A 11 -14.58 12.48 -0.54
N LYS A 12 -15.68 12.58 0.21
CA LYS A 12 -15.78 13.41 1.42
C LYS A 12 -15.61 12.57 2.66
N ILE A 13 -14.71 12.98 3.55
CA ILE A 13 -14.49 12.32 4.84
C ILE A 13 -15.68 12.63 5.74
N ILE A 14 -16.43 11.61 6.14
CA ILE A 14 -17.57 11.73 7.06
C ILE A 14 -17.18 11.38 8.50
N ASN A 15 -16.07 10.65 8.69
CA ASN A 15 -15.58 10.29 10.02
C ASN A 15 -14.07 10.01 9.97
N SER A 16 -13.33 10.48 10.97
CA SER A 16 -11.92 10.17 11.16
C SER A 16 -11.63 10.17 12.66
N LYS A 17 -11.20 9.03 13.20
CA LYS A 17 -10.88 8.86 14.63
C LYS A 17 -9.57 8.11 14.81
N CYS A 18 -8.77 8.59 15.74
CA CYS A 18 -7.55 7.93 16.18
C CYS A 18 -7.57 7.72 17.69
N PHE A 19 -7.05 6.58 18.14
CA PHE A 19 -6.97 6.23 19.55
C PHE A 19 -5.59 5.69 19.92
N GLY A 20 -5.23 5.86 21.18
CA GLY A 20 -4.03 5.29 21.79
C GLY A 20 -2.76 6.10 21.56
N TYR A 21 -1.62 5.40 21.52
CA TYR A 21 -0.29 6.01 21.49
C TYR A 21 0.47 5.53 20.25
N ALA A 22 1.17 6.46 19.61
CA ALA A 22 2.10 6.15 18.55
C ALA A 22 3.36 5.46 19.07
N SER A 23 3.82 5.86 20.24
CA SER A 23 4.82 5.16 21.05
C SER A 23 4.37 5.20 22.50
N ARG A 24 4.20 4.02 23.11
CA ARG A 24 3.82 3.94 24.53
C ARG A 24 4.96 4.32 25.45
N VAL A 25 6.19 3.95 25.10
CA VAL A 25 7.40 4.19 25.91
C VAL A 25 7.70 5.69 25.97
N LEU A 26 7.55 6.38 24.84
CA LEU A 26 7.80 7.83 24.73
C LEU A 26 6.55 8.67 24.99
N LEU A 27 5.43 8.05 25.39
CA LEU A 27 4.12 8.70 25.61
C LEU A 27 3.62 9.57 24.44
N VAL A 28 4.06 9.27 23.21
CA VAL A 28 3.65 10.00 22.01
C VAL A 28 2.24 9.57 21.64
N LYS A 29 1.29 10.51 21.62
CA LYS A 29 -0.11 10.25 21.24
C LYS A 29 -0.20 9.84 19.77
N ASN A 30 -1.14 8.94 19.49
CA ASN A 30 -1.51 8.64 18.11
C ASN A 30 -2.37 9.78 17.57
N THR A 31 -2.11 10.18 16.33
CA THR A 31 -2.85 11.23 15.62
C THR A 31 -3.32 10.70 14.27
N ILE A 32 -4.18 11.46 13.59
CA ILE A 32 -4.62 11.11 12.23
C ILE A 32 -3.47 11.06 11.21
N ASP A 33 -2.37 11.78 11.48
CA ASP A 33 -1.17 11.84 10.61
C ASP A 33 -0.10 10.81 10.97
N THR A 34 -0.35 9.97 11.98
CA THR A 34 0.64 8.99 12.42
C THR A 34 0.87 7.94 11.33
N LYS A 35 2.13 7.72 10.96
CA LYS A 35 2.50 6.71 9.96
C LYS A 35 2.38 5.28 10.52
N PHE A 36 1.91 4.37 9.69
CA PHE A 36 1.77 2.94 9.95
C PHE A 36 2.56 2.11 8.93
N ARG A 37 3.16 1.01 9.37
CA ARG A 37 3.64 -0.04 8.47
C ARG A 37 2.40 -0.83 8.02
N ARG A 38 1.99 -0.63 6.77
CA ARG A 38 0.69 -1.14 6.26
C ARG A 38 0.70 -2.62 5.84
N GLY A 39 1.85 -3.30 5.91
CA GLY A 39 1.97 -4.71 5.54
C GLY A 39 1.44 -4.99 4.12
N SER A 40 0.67 -6.06 3.96
CA SER A 40 0.12 -6.51 2.66
C SER A 40 -0.82 -5.54 1.95
N ILE A 41 -1.25 -4.44 2.59
CA ILE A 41 -2.00 -3.36 1.91
C ILE A 41 -1.16 -2.74 0.77
N SER A 42 0.17 -2.92 0.76
CA SER A 42 1.02 -2.51 -0.38
C SER A 42 0.82 -3.32 -1.66
N LYS A 43 0.38 -4.59 -1.58
CA LYS A 43 0.23 -5.49 -2.75
C LYS A 43 -0.69 -4.92 -3.85
N PRO A 44 -1.93 -4.49 -3.55
CA PRO A 44 -2.79 -3.90 -4.58
C PRO A 44 -2.20 -2.63 -5.18
N ILE A 45 -1.39 -1.86 -4.43
CA ILE A 45 -0.70 -0.68 -4.96
C ILE A 45 0.32 -1.08 -6.03
N THR A 46 1.15 -2.09 -5.75
CA THR A 46 2.09 -2.64 -6.75
C THR A 46 1.36 -3.26 -7.93
N ALA A 47 0.25 -3.96 -7.71
CA ALA A 47 -0.55 -4.52 -8.79
C ALA A 47 -1.08 -3.42 -9.74
N ILE A 48 -1.57 -2.30 -9.19
CA ILE A 48 -2.00 -1.14 -10.00
C ILE A 48 -0.82 -0.58 -10.80
N ALA A 49 0.36 -0.44 -10.19
CA ALA A 49 1.55 0.04 -10.90
C ALA A 49 1.90 -0.88 -12.09
N ASN A 50 1.84 -2.19 -11.90
CA ASN A 50 2.04 -3.16 -12.99
C ASN A 50 0.98 -3.00 -14.09
N MET A 51 -0.30 -2.83 -13.72
CA MET A 51 -1.38 -2.65 -14.70
C MET A 51 -1.21 -1.39 -15.53
N ILE A 52 -0.71 -0.30 -14.95
CA ILE A 52 -0.36 0.93 -15.69
C ILE A 52 0.75 0.65 -16.71
N LEU A 53 1.74 -0.18 -16.36
CA LEU A 53 2.82 -0.55 -17.29
C LEU A 53 2.30 -1.45 -18.43
N ILE A 54 1.39 -2.37 -18.13
CA ILE A 54 0.72 -3.22 -19.12
C ILE A 54 -0.11 -2.37 -20.09
N GLU A 55 -0.91 -1.44 -19.57
CA GLU A 55 -1.72 -0.51 -20.38
C GLU A 55 -0.83 0.30 -21.33
N ARG A 56 0.35 0.72 -20.86
CA ARG A 56 1.35 1.44 -21.66
C ARG A 56 2.18 0.54 -22.58
N ARG A 57 1.91 -0.77 -22.62
CA ARG A 57 2.65 -1.78 -23.40
C ARG A 57 4.15 -1.83 -23.08
N LEU A 58 4.52 -1.52 -21.84
CA LEU A 58 5.91 -1.58 -21.37
C LEU A 58 6.27 -2.95 -20.80
N ILE A 59 5.27 -3.69 -20.32
CA ILE A 59 5.39 -5.10 -19.91
C ILE A 59 4.14 -5.86 -20.37
N ASP A 60 4.24 -7.17 -20.49
CA ASP A 60 3.16 -8.11 -20.78
C ASP A 60 3.05 -9.11 -19.62
N ALA A 61 1.83 -9.31 -19.12
CA ALA A 61 1.53 -10.23 -18.03
C ALA A 61 1.64 -11.71 -18.42
N ASN A 62 1.60 -12.02 -19.72
CA ASN A 62 1.70 -13.38 -20.25
C ASN A 62 3.13 -13.75 -20.69
N GLU A 63 4.02 -12.77 -20.72
CA GLU A 63 5.42 -12.97 -21.12
C GLU A 63 6.22 -13.59 -19.98
N HIS A 64 7.23 -14.39 -20.32
CA HIS A 64 8.04 -15.06 -19.30
C HIS A 64 8.86 -14.03 -18.51
N LEU A 65 9.02 -14.23 -17.20
CA LEU A 65 9.77 -13.28 -16.34
C LEU A 65 11.23 -13.11 -16.77
N SER A 66 11.82 -14.14 -17.39
CA SER A 66 13.17 -14.07 -17.95
C SER A 66 13.35 -12.97 -19.01
N THR A 67 12.25 -12.57 -19.68
CA THR A 67 12.25 -11.49 -20.67
C THR A 67 12.57 -10.14 -20.02
N TYR A 68 12.25 -9.97 -18.74
CA TYR A 68 12.52 -8.76 -17.97
C TYR A 68 13.71 -8.91 -16.99
N ASN A 69 14.10 -10.14 -16.67
CA ASN A 69 15.22 -10.43 -15.79
C ASN A 69 15.95 -11.71 -16.22
N SER A 70 17.12 -11.55 -16.85
CA SER A 70 17.94 -12.65 -17.40
C SER A 70 18.43 -13.66 -16.36
N ASP A 71 18.40 -13.34 -15.07
CA ASP A 71 18.83 -14.24 -14.00
C ASP A 71 17.76 -15.29 -13.65
N ILE A 72 16.53 -15.14 -14.17
CA ILE A 72 15.43 -16.07 -13.94
C ILE A 72 15.47 -17.18 -15.01
N PRO A 73 15.60 -18.46 -14.61
CA PRO A 73 15.61 -19.58 -15.55
C PRO A 73 14.31 -19.66 -16.36
N VAL A 74 14.42 -19.86 -17.67
CA VAL A 74 13.33 -20.37 -18.52
C VAL A 74 13.17 -21.85 -18.21
N THR A 75 12.10 -22.20 -17.50
CA THR A 75 11.76 -23.61 -17.23
C THR A 75 10.95 -24.17 -18.39
#